data_AF-A0A3Q3IRG1-F1
#
_entry.id   AF-A0A3Q3IRG1-F1
#
_cell.length_a   1.000
_cell.length_b   1.000
_cell.length_c   1.000
_cell.angle_alpha   90.00
_cell.angle_beta   90.00
_cell.angle_gamma   90.00
#
_symmetry.space_group_name_H-M   'P 1'
#
loop_
_entity.id
_entity.type
_entity.pdbx_description
1 polymer ?
#
loop_
_entity_poly.entity_id
_entity_poly.type
_entity_poly.pdbx_seq_one_letter_code
_entity_poly.pdbx_strand_id
1 'polypeptide(L)'
;MDYYSFEAVTKHLLALPPYPHSAPRAASRRRDPPIPKPDVFDGSVDNCRGFLLQCRRVFDQQPRTFRMDREKISYVINRLCGKALTWAEAADSSGVLIGTTITEFLDEIQTVFSPSSHQGQAARELMTIRQGARRVLDYSIDFRVLATEAGLEDRALRAAF
;
A
#
# COMPACT_ATOMS: atom_id res chain seq x y z
N MET A 1 45.95 -46.54 -57.19
CA MET A 1 44.92 -47.59 -57.12
C MET A 1 45.43 -48.53 -56.04
N ASP A 2 44.90 -48.58 -54.82
CA ASP A 2 43.54 -48.37 -54.31
C ASP A 2 43.60 -47.91 -52.82
N TYR A 3 42.90 -46.84 -52.42
CA TYR A 3 41.64 -46.81 -51.64
C TYR A 3 41.71 -47.35 -50.19
N TYR A 4 41.19 -46.52 -49.23
CA TYR A 4 40.99 -46.71 -47.77
C TYR A 4 42.22 -46.46 -46.86
N SER A 5 42.16 -45.76 -45.72
CA SER A 5 41.02 -45.28 -44.93
C SER A 5 41.39 -44.05 -44.09
N PHE A 6 40.37 -43.23 -43.88
CA PHE A 6 40.30 -41.90 -43.29
C PHE A 6 40.24 -41.91 -41.74
N GLU A 7 40.95 -42.83 -41.08
CA GLU A 7 40.68 -43.20 -39.68
C GLU A 7 41.92 -43.30 -38.76
N ALA A 8 42.78 -42.28 -38.75
CA ALA A 8 43.78 -42.17 -37.68
C ALA A 8 43.91 -40.78 -37.05
N VAL A 9 43.23 -39.77 -37.59
CA VAL A 9 43.09 -38.46 -36.92
C VAL A 9 41.87 -38.47 -35.98
N THR A 10 41.00 -39.48 -36.08
CA THR A 10 39.82 -39.70 -35.24
C THR A 10 40.12 -40.52 -33.97
N LYS A 11 41.25 -40.26 -33.30
CA LYS A 11 41.54 -40.82 -31.96
C LYS A 11 41.82 -39.77 -30.88
N HIS A 12 41.59 -38.49 -31.19
CA HIS A 12 41.84 -37.39 -30.24
C HIS A 12 40.70 -36.38 -30.07
N LEU A 13 39.54 -36.62 -30.68
CA LEU A 13 38.35 -35.81 -30.50
C LEU A 13 37.25 -36.72 -29.96
N LEU A 14 37.01 -36.70 -28.64
CA LEU A 14 35.74 -36.97 -27.96
C LEU A 14 36.00 -37.27 -26.47
N ALA A 15 36.32 -36.22 -25.70
CA ALA A 15 36.03 -36.17 -24.27
C ALA A 15 36.12 -34.73 -23.78
N LEU A 16 35.29 -33.84 -24.33
CA LEU A 16 34.97 -32.62 -23.61
C LEU A 16 34.14 -33.02 -22.38
N PRO A 17 34.47 -32.55 -21.16
CA PRO A 17 33.61 -32.79 -20.02
C PRO A 17 32.21 -32.26 -20.35
N PRO A 18 31.12 -32.94 -19.91
CA PRO A 18 29.79 -32.41 -20.11
C PRO A 18 29.78 -31.01 -19.52
N TYR A 19 29.49 -30.01 -20.36
CA TYR A 19 29.20 -28.66 -19.90
C TYR A 19 28.29 -28.80 -18.69
N PRO A 20 28.62 -28.19 -17.52
CA PRO A 20 27.69 -28.22 -16.41
C PRO A 20 26.41 -27.61 -16.96
N HIS A 21 25.39 -28.47 -17.14
CA HIS A 21 24.04 -28.02 -17.38
C HIS A 21 23.79 -27.03 -16.26
N SER A 22 23.72 -25.74 -16.60
CA SER A 22 23.23 -24.73 -15.70
C SER A 22 21.87 -25.23 -15.27
N ALA A 23 21.80 -25.82 -14.08
CA ALA A 23 20.55 -26.20 -13.46
C ALA A 23 19.62 -24.99 -13.61
N PRO A 24 18.33 -25.17 -13.97
CA PRO A 24 17.43 -24.05 -14.06
C PRO A 24 17.52 -23.33 -12.72
N ARG A 25 18.16 -22.15 -12.74
CA ARG A 25 18.42 -21.34 -11.56
C ARG A 25 17.06 -21.18 -10.95
N ALA A 26 16.80 -21.92 -9.86
CA ALA A 26 15.51 -21.96 -9.21
C ALA A 26 15.10 -20.51 -9.08
N ALA A 27 14.09 -20.11 -9.86
CA ALA A 27 13.77 -18.70 -10.02
C ALA A 27 13.59 -18.19 -8.61
N SER A 28 14.56 -17.41 -8.12
CA SER A 28 14.53 -16.92 -6.75
C SER A 28 13.18 -16.24 -6.66
N ARG A 29 12.25 -16.81 -5.88
CA ARG A 29 10.90 -16.28 -5.75
C ARG A 29 11.12 -14.84 -5.32
N ARG A 30 10.99 -13.90 -6.26
CA ARG A 30 11.28 -12.49 -6.00
C ARG A 30 10.27 -12.08 -4.94
N ARG A 31 10.72 -12.05 -3.68
CA ARG A 31 9.93 -11.59 -2.54
C ARG A 31 9.68 -10.11 -2.74
N ASP A 32 8.52 -9.66 -2.29
CA ASP A 32 8.23 -8.23 -2.28
C ASP A 32 9.27 -7.52 -1.39
N PRO A 33 9.67 -6.29 -1.75
CA PRO A 33 10.61 -5.52 -0.95
C PRO A 33 10.03 -5.30 0.47
N PRO A 34 10.88 -5.25 1.52
CA PRO A 34 10.43 -4.94 2.87
C PRO A 34 9.94 -3.48 2.92
N ILE A 35 8.73 -3.28 3.47
CA ILE A 35 8.11 -1.97 3.67
C ILE A 35 7.94 -1.75 5.17
N PRO A 36 8.17 -0.52 5.68
CA PRO A 36 7.80 -0.16 7.04
C PRO A 36 6.33 -0.52 7.29
N LYS A 37 6.07 -1.21 8.41
CA LYS A 37 4.70 -1.53 8.80
C LYS A 37 4.00 -0.22 9.18
N PRO A 38 2.72 -0.02 8.80
CA PRO A 38 1.87 1.03 9.33
C PRO A 38 1.87 0.99 10.85
N ASP A 39 1.67 2.15 11.46
CA ASP A 39 1.46 2.24 12.90
C ASP A 39 0.17 1.52 13.31
N VAL A 40 0.08 1.18 14.59
CA VAL A 40 -1.16 0.62 15.16
C VAL A 40 -2.24 1.70 15.24
N PHE A 41 -3.49 1.32 15.00
CA PHE A 41 -4.64 2.20 14.98
C PHE A 41 -5.58 1.91 16.16
N ASP A 42 -5.76 2.88 17.05
CA ASP A 42 -6.54 2.76 18.27
C ASP A 42 -8.03 3.14 18.12
N GLY A 43 -8.40 3.72 16.97
CA GLY A 43 -9.70 4.31 16.70
C GLY A 43 -9.74 5.84 16.77
N SER A 44 -8.59 6.53 16.86
CA SER A 44 -8.53 7.99 16.84
C SER A 44 -8.93 8.59 15.49
N VAL A 45 -9.86 9.54 15.49
CA VAL A 45 -10.36 10.19 14.27
C VAL A 45 -9.24 10.86 13.47
N ASP A 46 -8.28 11.48 14.17
CA ASP A 46 -7.16 12.21 13.57
C ASP A 46 -6.21 11.30 12.79
N ASN A 47 -6.08 10.04 13.21
CA ASN A 47 -5.13 9.07 12.65
C ASN A 47 -5.77 8.15 11.60
N CYS A 48 -7.10 8.07 11.53
CA CYS A 48 -7.83 7.13 10.68
C CYS A 48 -7.40 7.22 9.20
N ARG A 49 -7.38 8.43 8.62
CA ARG A 49 -7.03 8.65 7.20
C ARG A 49 -5.58 8.27 6.90
N GLY A 50 -4.66 8.66 7.78
CA GLY A 50 -3.25 8.30 7.66
C GLY A 50 -3.06 6.78 7.68
N PHE A 51 -3.72 6.10 8.61
CA PHE A 51 -3.71 4.65 8.72
C PHE A 51 -4.25 3.96 7.46
N LEU A 52 -5.44 4.34 6.98
CA LEU A 52 -6.04 3.75 5.77
C LEU A 52 -5.15 3.93 4.53
N LEU A 53 -4.53 5.11 4.38
CA LEU A 53 -3.57 5.37 3.31
C LEU A 53 -2.35 4.43 3.40
N GLN A 54 -1.77 4.27 4.59
CA GLN A 54 -0.64 3.36 4.81
C GLN A 54 -1.01 1.91 4.48
N CYS A 55 -2.20 1.45 4.85
CA CYS A 55 -2.70 0.11 4.48
C CYS A 55 -2.80 -0.06 2.96
N ARG A 56 -3.42 0.89 2.24
CA ARG A 56 -3.52 0.85 0.77
C ARG A 56 -2.14 0.76 0.12
N ARG A 57 -1.17 1.55 0.60
CA ARG A 57 0.22 1.52 0.11
C ARG A 57 0.88 0.16 0.28
N VAL A 58 0.71 -0.49 1.43
CA VAL A 58 1.26 -1.83 1.66
C VAL A 58 0.70 -2.83 0.64
N PHE A 59 -0.59 -2.77 0.36
CA PHE A 59 -1.23 -3.67 -0.61
C PHE A 59 -0.76 -3.42 -2.05
N ASP A 60 -0.61 -2.15 -2.44
CA ASP A 60 -0.11 -1.77 -3.76
C ASP A 60 1.35 -2.22 -3.98
N GLN A 61 2.17 -2.16 -2.94
CA GLN A 61 3.59 -2.48 -3.00
C GLN A 61 3.87 -3.98 -2.80
N GLN A 62 2.96 -4.74 -2.19
CA GLN A 62 3.10 -6.19 -1.96
C GLN A 62 1.94 -7.01 -2.54
N PRO A 63 1.65 -6.88 -3.85
CA PRO A 63 0.51 -7.54 -4.48
C PRO A 63 0.64 -9.06 -4.54
N ARG A 64 1.86 -9.60 -4.37
CA ARG A 64 2.11 -11.05 -4.33
C ARG A 64 1.85 -11.62 -2.94
N THR A 65 2.02 -10.80 -1.91
CA THR A 65 1.79 -11.14 -0.51
C THR A 65 0.31 -11.02 -0.15
N PHE A 66 -0.36 -9.97 -0.65
CA PHE A 66 -1.78 -9.70 -0.37
C PHE A 66 -2.64 -9.89 -1.62
N ARG A 67 -2.91 -11.16 -1.95
CA ARG A 67 -3.61 -11.53 -3.19
C ARG A 67 -5.13 -11.53 -3.02
N MET A 68 -5.59 -11.89 -1.84
CA MET A 68 -7.01 -12.05 -1.51
C MET A 68 -7.47 -10.96 -0.52
N ASP A 69 -8.74 -10.57 -0.59
CA ASP A 69 -9.31 -9.60 0.35
C ASP A 69 -9.18 -10.04 1.80
N ARG A 70 -9.41 -11.33 2.10
CA ARG A 70 -9.21 -11.89 3.45
C ARG A 70 -7.81 -11.66 4.02
N GLU A 71 -6.77 -11.68 3.17
CA GLU A 71 -5.38 -11.48 3.60
C GLU A 71 -5.14 -10.00 3.93
N LYS A 72 -5.71 -9.10 3.12
CA LYS A 72 -5.68 -7.66 3.35
C LYS A 72 -6.46 -7.28 4.61
N ILE A 73 -7.68 -7.81 4.78
CA ILE A 73 -8.52 -7.57 5.95
C ILE A 73 -7.83 -8.06 7.22
N SER A 74 -7.30 -9.29 7.21
CA SER A 74 -6.53 -9.83 8.34
C SER A 74 -5.33 -8.95 8.67
N TYR A 75 -4.62 -8.42 7.66
CA TYR A 75 -3.53 -7.49 7.88
C TYR A 75 -3.96 -6.21 8.60
N VAL A 76 -5.07 -5.59 8.18
CA VAL A 76 -5.61 -4.40 8.83
C VAL A 76 -6.00 -4.70 10.27
N ILE A 77 -6.73 -5.80 10.52
CA ILE A 77 -7.16 -6.23 11.88
C ILE A 77 -5.95 -6.39 12.80
N ASN A 78 -4.85 -6.99 12.33
CA ASN A 78 -3.61 -7.14 13.09
C ASN A 78 -2.88 -5.82 13.41
N ARG A 79 -3.37 -4.69 12.89
CA ARG A 79 -2.89 -3.34 13.20
C ARG A 79 -3.89 -2.55 14.02
N LEU A 80 -5.05 -3.10 14.33
CA LEU A 80 -6.02 -2.44 15.20
C LEU A 80 -5.67 -2.68 16.68
N CYS A 81 -5.93 -1.68 17.51
CA CYS A 81 -5.90 -1.78 18.96
C CYS A 81 -7.03 -0.95 19.57
N GLY A 82 -7.18 -0.98 20.90
CA GLY A 82 -8.16 -0.16 21.60
C GLY A 82 -9.57 -0.29 21.04
N LYS A 83 -10.23 0.84 20.77
CA LYS A 83 -11.61 0.89 20.29
C LYS A 83 -11.77 0.33 18.88
N ALA A 84 -10.75 0.49 18.04
CA ALA A 84 -10.77 -0.07 16.69
C ALA A 84 -10.77 -1.60 16.70
N LEU A 85 -10.01 -2.21 17.60
CA LEU A 85 -10.03 -3.68 17.73
C LEU A 85 -11.37 -4.17 18.27
N THR A 86 -11.93 -3.51 19.30
CA THR A 86 -13.27 -3.84 19.82
C THR A 86 -14.35 -3.76 18.74
N TRP A 87 -14.28 -2.76 17.85
CA TRP A 87 -15.18 -2.67 16.71
C TRP A 87 -15.00 -3.85 15.74
N ALA A 88 -13.76 -4.22 15.42
CA ALA A 88 -13.48 -5.34 14.51
C ALA A 88 -13.96 -6.70 15.09
N GLU A 89 -13.85 -6.90 16.40
CA GLU A 89 -14.38 -8.09 17.08
C GLU A 89 -15.92 -8.19 16.95
N ALA A 90 -16.61 -7.05 17.08
CA ALA A 90 -18.06 -6.98 16.88
C ALA A 90 -18.46 -7.22 15.41
N ALA A 91 -17.70 -6.67 14.46
CA ALA A 91 -17.90 -6.91 13.03
C ALA A 91 -17.67 -8.39 12.65
N ASP A 92 -16.67 -9.04 13.24
CA ASP A 92 -16.41 -10.47 13.02
C ASP A 92 -17.54 -11.33 13.61
N SER A 93 -17.95 -11.04 14.85
CA SER A 93 -19.02 -11.77 15.56
C SER A 93 -20.39 -11.67 14.86
N SER A 94 -20.63 -10.58 14.16
CA SER A 94 -21.87 -10.37 13.37
C SER A 94 -21.82 -11.01 11.98
N GLY A 95 -20.68 -11.57 11.58
CA GLY A 95 -20.47 -12.14 10.26
C GLY A 95 -20.28 -11.10 9.15
N VAL A 96 -20.15 -9.82 9.49
CA VAL A 96 -19.98 -8.71 8.53
C VAL A 96 -18.72 -8.88 7.69
N LEU A 97 -17.69 -9.55 8.22
CA LEU A 97 -16.41 -9.80 7.55
C LEU A 97 -16.46 -10.92 6.50
N ILE A 98 -17.56 -11.67 6.43
CA ILE A 98 -17.68 -12.82 5.52
C ILE A 98 -18.01 -12.32 4.12
N GLY A 99 -17.08 -12.54 3.19
CA GLY A 99 -17.26 -12.17 1.78
C GLY A 99 -17.04 -10.68 1.48
N THR A 100 -16.67 -9.88 2.48
CA THR A 100 -16.33 -8.47 2.34
C THR A 100 -15.08 -8.29 1.50
N THR A 101 -15.12 -7.34 0.59
CA THR A 101 -13.95 -6.87 -0.15
C THR A 101 -13.10 -5.96 0.74
N ILE A 102 -11.81 -5.80 0.41
CA ILE A 102 -10.97 -4.84 1.15
C ILE A 102 -11.50 -3.41 1.05
N THR A 103 -12.12 -3.05 -0.09
CA THR A 103 -12.67 -1.72 -0.31
C THR A 103 -13.83 -1.43 0.65
N GLU A 104 -14.79 -2.35 0.74
CA GLU A 104 -15.93 -2.23 1.66
C GLU A 104 -15.45 -2.16 3.13
N PHE A 105 -14.46 -2.99 3.49
CA PHE A 105 -13.92 -2.99 4.84
C PHE A 105 -13.22 -1.67 5.22
N LEU A 106 -12.44 -1.07 4.31
CA LEU A 106 -11.78 0.21 4.55
C LEU A 106 -12.79 1.37 4.61
N ASP A 107 -13.84 1.33 3.78
CA ASP A 107 -14.90 2.34 3.78
C ASP A 107 -15.74 2.29 5.07
N GLU A 108 -15.98 1.10 5.62
CA GLU A 108 -16.64 0.94 6.92
C GLU A 108 -15.79 1.51 8.06
N ILE A 109 -14.49 1.21 8.11
CA ILE A 109 -13.56 1.83 9.07
C ILE A 109 -13.61 3.36 8.94
N GLN A 110 -13.57 3.86 7.70
CA GLN A 110 -13.63 5.30 7.46
C GLN A 110 -14.96 5.90 7.96
N THR A 111 -16.08 5.22 7.75
CA THR A 111 -17.41 5.68 8.18
C THR A 111 -17.52 5.72 9.71
N VAL A 112 -17.04 4.69 10.39
CA VAL A 112 -17.13 4.56 11.86
C VAL A 112 -16.17 5.53 12.55
N PHE A 113 -14.93 5.65 12.06
CA PHE A 113 -13.87 6.39 12.72
C PHE A 113 -13.56 7.76 12.08
N SER A 114 -14.24 8.14 11.00
CA SER A 114 -14.09 9.45 10.34
C SER A 114 -15.43 9.93 9.71
N PRO A 115 -16.50 10.11 10.51
CA PRO A 115 -17.84 10.38 9.99
C PRO A 115 -18.06 11.80 9.42
N SER A 116 -17.16 12.76 9.68
CA SER A 116 -17.28 14.12 9.15
C SER A 116 -17.15 14.11 7.63
N SER A 117 -18.01 14.84 6.90
CA SER A 117 -17.73 15.20 5.50
C SER A 117 -16.44 16.02 5.46
N HIS A 118 -15.33 15.32 5.22
CA HIS A 118 -13.98 15.84 5.29
C HIS A 118 -13.82 17.08 4.39
N GLN A 119 -14.39 17.03 3.20
CA GLN A 119 -14.42 18.17 2.29
C GLN A 119 -15.16 19.38 2.87
N GLY A 120 -16.31 19.16 3.53
CA GLY A 120 -17.08 20.23 4.16
C GLY A 120 -16.40 20.82 5.40
N GLN A 121 -15.70 19.99 6.18
CA GLN A 121 -14.91 20.44 7.32
C GLN A 121 -13.67 21.22 6.85
N ALA A 122 -12.92 20.68 5.90
CA ALA A 122 -11.76 21.35 5.31
C ALA A 122 -12.14 22.68 4.66
N ALA A 123 -13.27 22.74 3.94
CA ALA A 123 -13.77 24.00 3.38
C ALA A 123 -14.11 25.05 4.45
N ARG A 124 -14.73 24.63 5.56
CA ARG A 124 -15.03 25.53 6.69
C ARG A 124 -13.76 26.02 7.38
N GLU A 125 -12.82 25.12 7.67
CA GLU A 125 -11.53 25.46 8.28
C GLU A 125 -10.70 26.37 7.36
N LEU A 126 -10.75 26.15 6.04
CA LEU A 126 -10.11 27.01 5.07
C LEU A 126 -10.70 28.43 5.06
N MET A 127 -12.01 28.58 5.26
CA MET A 127 -12.63 29.91 5.35
C MET A 127 -12.21 30.67 6.61
N THR A 128 -11.91 29.96 7.70
CA THR A 128 -11.59 30.54 9.01
C THR A 128 -10.09 30.63 9.29
N ILE A 129 -9.24 29.91 8.56
CA ILE A 129 -7.79 29.91 8.80
C ILE A 129 -7.21 31.32 8.60
N ARG A 130 -6.36 31.72 9.54
CA ARG A 130 -5.60 32.98 9.50
C ARG A 130 -4.14 32.69 9.83
N GLN A 131 -3.23 33.49 9.28
CA GLN A 131 -1.81 33.38 9.62
C GLN A 131 -1.58 33.73 11.10
N GLY A 132 -2.12 34.86 11.56
CA GLY A 132 -1.87 35.37 12.91
C GLY A 132 -0.39 35.65 13.15
N ALA A 133 0.12 35.27 14.32
CA ALA A 133 1.54 35.38 14.67
C ALA A 133 2.42 34.23 14.14
N ARG A 134 1.84 33.28 13.38
CA ARG A 134 2.55 32.09 12.87
C ARG A 134 3.45 32.44 11.70
N ARG A 135 4.47 31.60 11.45
CA ARG A 135 5.35 31.76 10.27
C ARG A 135 4.52 31.58 9.00
N VAL A 136 4.83 32.37 7.97
CA VAL A 136 4.17 32.30 6.66
C VAL A 136 4.25 30.90 6.06
N LEU A 137 5.39 30.20 6.26
CA LEU A 137 5.58 28.85 5.73
C LEU A 137 4.58 27.85 6.32
N ASP A 138 4.44 27.83 7.65
CA ASP A 138 3.53 26.90 8.34
C ASP A 138 2.08 27.16 7.92
N TYR A 139 1.68 28.44 7.87
CA TYR A 139 0.37 28.84 7.34
C TYR A 139 0.16 28.39 5.89
N SER A 140 1.16 28.56 5.02
CA SER A 140 1.04 28.19 3.60
C SER A 140 0.90 26.68 3.39
N ILE A 141 1.52 25.86 4.25
CA ILE A 141 1.36 24.41 4.26
C ILE A 141 -0.07 24.07 4.68
N ASP A 142 -0.52 24.57 5.84
CA ASP A 142 -1.87 24.30 6.36
C ASP A 142 -2.95 24.71 5.35
N PHE A 143 -2.82 25.92 4.77
CA PHE A 143 -3.76 26.42 3.77
C PHE A 143 -3.83 25.49 2.55
N ARG A 144 -2.68 25.04 2.02
CA ARG A 144 -2.62 24.16 0.84
C ARG A 144 -3.16 22.77 1.13
N VAL A 145 -2.95 22.26 2.33
CA VAL A 145 -3.56 21.00 2.79
C VAL A 145 -5.08 21.18 2.80
N LEU A 146 -5.62 22.15 3.53
CA LEU A 146 -7.06 22.41 3.63
C LEU A 146 -7.72 22.68 2.26
N ALA A 147 -7.03 23.40 1.39
CA ALA A 147 -7.42 23.67 0.01
C ALA A 147 -7.61 22.40 -0.83
N THR A 148 -6.61 21.53 -0.81
CA THR A 148 -6.64 20.25 -1.52
C THR A 148 -7.76 19.37 -0.98
N GLU A 149 -7.90 19.38 0.34
CA GLU A 149 -8.91 18.64 1.07
C GLU A 149 -10.35 19.13 0.83
N ALA A 150 -10.53 20.44 0.64
CA ALA A 150 -11.78 21.06 0.23
C ALA A 150 -12.11 20.84 -1.26
N GLY A 151 -11.18 20.30 -2.05
CA GLY A 151 -11.35 20.09 -3.49
C GLY A 151 -11.32 21.39 -4.31
N LEU A 152 -10.64 22.43 -3.82
CA LEU A 152 -10.52 23.70 -4.52
C LEU A 152 -9.39 23.65 -5.55
N GLU A 153 -9.67 24.08 -6.78
CA GLU A 153 -8.66 24.18 -7.85
C GLU A 153 -7.71 25.36 -7.64
N ASP A 154 -6.52 25.30 -8.25
CA ASP A 154 -5.43 26.29 -8.11
C ASP A 154 -5.90 27.75 -8.36
N ARG A 155 -6.87 27.96 -9.26
CA ARG A 155 -7.44 29.29 -9.53
C ARG A 155 -8.23 29.85 -8.34
N ALA A 156 -8.96 29.00 -7.63
CA ALA A 156 -9.74 29.38 -6.46
C ALA A 156 -8.82 29.63 -5.25
N LEU A 157 -7.67 28.95 -5.21
CA LEU A 157 -6.66 29.12 -4.17
C LEU A 157 -5.96 30.47 -4.25
N ARG A 158 -5.62 30.93 -5.45
CA ARG A 158 -5.01 32.26 -5.63
C ARG A 158 -5.93 33.43 -5.23
N ALA A 159 -7.25 33.23 -5.28
CA ALA A 159 -8.22 34.26 -4.88
C ALA A 159 -8.43 34.31 -3.36
N ALA A 160 -8.03 33.25 -2.64
CA ALA A 160 -8.23 33.10 -1.20
C ALA A 160 -6.92 33.26 -0.37
N PHE A 161 -5.77 33.34 -1.05
CA PHE A 161 -4.44 33.51 -0.44
C PHE A 161 -4.05 34.97 -0.28
#